data_AF-A0A852SS80-F1
#
_entry.id   AF-A0A852SS80-F1
#
_cell.length_a   1.000
_cell.length_b   1.000
_cell.length_c   1.000
_cell.angle_alpha   90.00
_cell.angle_beta   90.00
_cell.angle_gamma   90.00
#
_symmetry.space_group_name_H-M   'P 1'
#
loop_
_entity.id
_entity.type
_entity.pdbx_description
1 polymer ?
#
loop_
_entity_poly.entity_id
_entity_poly.type
_entity_poly.pdbx_seq_one_letter_code
_entity_poly.pdbx_strand_id
1 'polypeptide(L)'
;MSFTSGASTPLFAGPEGLWTADPEELAARLFVTVFAGQGAVPLPQKDVSEVYSTLAGLGGYSLPDVRSGNTQPLGLTVQLAQEAILTWERATVAVRLSAGSGSGAGPVSHTVTMLRFGPGILNAADPVVALKARLH
;
A
#
# COMPACT_ATOMS: atom_id res chain seq x y z
N MET A 1 -29.77 20.72 2.98
CA MET A 1 -28.38 21.04 3.32
C MET A 1 -27.49 20.08 2.55
N SER A 2 -26.88 20.54 1.45
CA SER A 2 -26.00 19.69 0.64
C SER A 2 -24.58 19.83 1.15
N PHE A 3 -24.01 18.72 1.61
CA PHE A 3 -22.59 18.67 1.95
C PHE A 3 -21.79 18.65 0.64
N THR A 4 -21.04 19.70 0.38
CA THR A 4 -19.94 19.67 -0.59
C THR A 4 -18.89 18.71 -0.04
N SER A 5 -18.93 17.46 -0.51
CA SER A 5 -17.80 16.55 -0.35
C SER A 5 -16.64 17.19 -1.09
N GLY A 6 -15.68 17.73 -0.35
CA GLY A 6 -14.42 18.18 -0.94
C GLY A 6 -13.75 16.94 -1.53
N ALA A 7 -13.96 16.71 -2.82
CA ALA A 7 -13.26 15.66 -3.53
C ALA A 7 -11.78 16.04 -3.51
N SER A 8 -11.04 15.50 -2.54
CA SER A 8 -9.59 15.59 -2.52
C SER A 8 -9.13 15.12 -3.89
N THR A 9 -8.44 15.99 -4.62
CA THR A 9 -7.88 15.64 -5.92
C THR A 9 -7.02 14.39 -5.74
N PRO A 10 -7.22 13.33 -6.54
CA PRO A 10 -6.42 12.13 -6.42
C PRO A 10 -4.96 12.48 -6.68
N LEU A 11 -4.08 11.84 -5.93
CA LEU A 11 -2.65 12.11 -5.98
C LEU A 11 -2.05 11.73 -7.33
N PHE A 12 -2.58 10.68 -7.95
CA PHE A 12 -2.21 10.24 -9.29
C PHE A 12 -3.43 10.26 -10.22
N ALA A 13 -3.21 10.56 -11.49
CA ALA A 13 -4.27 10.65 -12.51
C ALA A 13 -4.69 9.25 -13.00
N GLY A 14 -5.41 8.49 -12.17
CA GLY A 14 -5.92 7.18 -12.55
C GLY A 14 -4.84 6.09 -12.66
N PRO A 15 -5.20 4.94 -13.25
CA PRO A 15 -4.26 3.83 -13.48
C PRO A 15 -3.02 4.22 -14.29
N GLU A 16 -3.16 5.10 -15.29
CA GLU A 16 -2.04 5.60 -16.10
C GLU A 16 -1.07 6.47 -15.29
N GLY A 17 -1.61 7.34 -14.44
CA GLY A 17 -0.80 8.15 -13.52
C GLY A 17 -0.02 7.31 -12.51
N LEU A 18 -0.59 6.18 -12.06
CA LEU A 18 0.12 5.23 -11.19
C LEU A 18 1.23 4.49 -11.95
N TRP A 19 0.97 4.07 -13.18
CA TRP A 19 1.93 3.34 -14.02
C TRP A 19 3.17 4.17 -14.37
N THR A 20 2.99 5.47 -14.58
CA THR A 20 4.05 6.39 -15.00
C THR A 20 4.74 7.09 -13.83
N ALA A 21 4.29 6.85 -12.59
CA ALA A 21 4.89 7.41 -11.40
C ALA A 21 6.31 6.87 -11.15
N ASP A 22 7.15 7.68 -10.51
CA ASP A 22 8.43 7.20 -9.94
C ASP A 22 8.15 6.03 -8.98
N PRO A 23 8.73 4.83 -9.19
CA PRO A 23 8.44 3.67 -8.36
C PRO A 23 8.75 3.87 -6.88
N GLU A 24 9.83 4.60 -6.56
CA GLU A 24 10.20 4.88 -5.17
C GLU A 24 9.23 5.85 -4.52
N GLU A 25 8.83 6.91 -5.25
CA GLU A 25 7.79 7.85 -4.80
C GLU A 25 6.45 7.14 -4.57
N LEU A 26 6.02 6.29 -5.51
CA LEU A 26 4.78 5.55 -5.42
C LEU A 26 4.80 4.61 -4.21
N ALA A 27 5.88 3.83 -4.05
CA ALA A 27 6.05 2.95 -2.91
C ALA A 27 6.06 3.72 -1.59
N ALA A 28 6.72 4.87 -1.54
CA ALA A 28 6.81 5.68 -0.33
C ALA A 28 5.47 6.28 0.08
N ARG A 29 4.74 6.87 -0.87
CA ARG A 29 3.41 7.42 -0.61
C ARG A 29 2.41 6.34 -0.23
N LEU A 30 2.43 5.21 -0.93
CA LEU A 30 1.57 4.07 -0.58
C LEU A 30 1.86 3.56 0.83
N PHE A 31 3.13 3.45 1.24
CA PHE A 31 3.49 3.03 2.61
C PHE A 31 2.87 3.96 3.67
N VAL A 32 3.04 5.27 3.49
CA VAL A 32 2.53 6.29 4.41
C VAL A 32 1.01 6.21 4.51
N THR A 33 0.31 6.04 3.39
CA THR A 33 -1.15 5.95 3.38
C THR A 33 -1.65 4.65 4.00
N VAL A 34 -1.06 3.51 3.65
CA VAL A 34 -1.45 2.19 4.18
C VAL A 34 -1.30 2.12 5.70
N PHE A 35 -0.23 2.70 6.23
CA PHE A 35 0.07 2.65 7.66
C PHE A 35 -0.20 3.97 8.41
N ALA A 36 -1.01 4.85 7.84
CA ALA A 36 -1.34 6.13 8.46
C ALA A 36 -1.87 5.92 9.90
N GLY A 37 -1.30 6.66 10.86
CA GLY A 37 -1.65 6.57 12.28
C GLY A 37 -1.19 5.29 13.00
N GLN A 38 -0.46 4.38 12.34
CA GLN A 38 -0.01 3.12 12.94
C GLN A 38 1.40 3.20 13.56
N GLY A 39 2.03 4.38 13.58
CA GLY A 39 3.41 4.56 14.05
C GLY A 39 3.67 4.23 15.53
N ALA A 40 2.62 4.16 16.35
CA ALA A 40 2.71 3.79 17.77
C ALA A 40 2.17 2.37 18.06
N VAL A 41 1.57 1.70 17.08
CA VAL A 41 0.97 0.37 17.27
C VAL A 41 2.07 -0.69 17.28
N PRO A 42 2.09 -1.60 18.27
CA PRO A 42 3.04 -2.71 18.25
C PRO A 42 2.78 -3.65 17.06
N LEU A 43 3.80 -3.85 16.22
CA LEU A 43 3.79 -4.72 15.04
C LEU A 43 2.54 -4.54 14.14
N PRO A 44 2.35 -3.36 13.52
CA PRO A 44 1.17 -3.09 12.71
C PRO A 44 1.09 -4.02 11.50
N GLN A 45 -0.11 -4.54 11.23
CA GLN A 45 -0.38 -5.43 10.11
C GLN A 45 -1.52 -4.89 9.25
N LYS A 46 -1.40 -5.12 7.94
CA LYS A 46 -2.40 -4.74 6.95
C LYS A 46 -2.65 -5.88 5.99
N ASP A 47 -3.90 -6.13 5.65
CA ASP A 47 -4.22 -7.11 4.62
C ASP A 47 -3.70 -6.63 3.27
N VAL A 48 -3.15 -7.53 2.46
CA VAL A 48 -2.67 -7.18 1.11
C VAL A 48 -3.82 -6.62 0.26
N SER A 49 -5.06 -7.06 0.50
CA SER A 49 -6.25 -6.51 -0.16
C SER A 49 -6.46 -5.02 0.15
N GLU A 50 -6.14 -4.56 1.36
CA GLU A 50 -6.20 -3.16 1.79
C GLU A 50 -5.11 -2.33 1.11
N VAL A 51 -3.93 -2.90 0.89
CA VAL A 51 -2.86 -2.26 0.09
C VAL A 51 -3.35 -1.97 -1.33
N TYR A 52 -4.04 -2.93 -1.96
CA TYR A 52 -4.58 -2.74 -3.32
C TYR A 52 -5.66 -1.65 -3.35
N SER A 53 -6.58 -1.67 -2.38
CA SER A 53 -7.62 -0.64 -2.26
C SER A 53 -7.02 0.74 -2.04
N THR A 54 -5.97 0.83 -1.22
CA THR A 54 -5.27 2.08 -0.93
C THR A 54 -4.57 2.61 -2.18
N LEU A 55 -3.87 1.75 -2.93
CA LEU A 55 -3.23 2.12 -4.19
C LEU A 55 -4.24 2.62 -5.23
N ALA A 56 -5.38 1.94 -5.38
CA ALA A 56 -6.45 2.40 -6.26
C ALA A 56 -6.98 3.77 -5.83
N GLY A 57 -7.18 3.97 -4.51
CA GLY A 57 -7.59 5.25 -3.93
C GLY A 57 -6.61 6.40 -4.22
N LEU A 58 -5.30 6.14 -4.19
CA LEU A 58 -4.29 7.14 -4.58
C LEU A 58 -4.42 7.54 -6.05
N GLY A 59 -4.82 6.62 -6.93
CA GLY A 59 -5.15 6.88 -8.32
C GLY A 59 -6.56 7.44 -8.55
N GLY A 60 -7.39 7.59 -7.50
CA GLY A 60 -8.74 8.12 -7.63
C GLY A 60 -9.78 7.15 -8.20
N TYR A 61 -9.55 5.84 -8.13
CA TYR A 61 -10.51 4.82 -8.55
C TYR A 61 -10.72 3.76 -7.45
N SER A 62 -11.75 2.93 -7.62
CA SER A 62 -12.02 1.79 -6.74
C SER A 62 -11.84 0.48 -7.49
N LEU A 63 -11.47 -0.56 -6.75
CA LEU A 63 -11.47 -1.93 -7.24
C LEU A 63 -12.81 -2.60 -6.93
N PRO A 64 -13.26 -3.56 -7.74
CA PRO A 64 -14.43 -4.37 -7.41
C PRO A 64 -14.19 -5.18 -6.13
N ASP A 65 -15.27 -5.46 -5.40
CA ASP A 65 -15.25 -6.30 -4.20
C ASP A 65 -14.81 -7.74 -4.55
N VAL A 66 -15.30 -8.24 -5.69
CA VAL A 66 -14.89 -9.54 -6.23
C VAL A 66 -13.72 -9.33 -7.18
N ARG A 67 -12.54 -9.74 -6.73
CA ARG A 67 -11.28 -9.64 -7.47
C ARG A 67 -10.98 -10.97 -8.15
N SER A 68 -11.71 -11.26 -9.23
CA SER A 68 -11.53 -12.46 -10.04
C SER A 68 -11.01 -12.13 -11.43
N GLY A 69 -10.00 -12.89 -11.88
CA GLY A 69 -9.35 -12.69 -13.18
C GLY A 69 -8.39 -11.49 -13.24
N ASN A 70 -7.76 -11.30 -14.40
CA ASN A 70 -6.80 -10.23 -14.68
C ASN A 70 -7.44 -9.09 -15.49
N THR A 71 -8.64 -8.66 -15.09
CA THR A 71 -9.30 -7.52 -15.74
C THR A 71 -8.59 -6.21 -15.38
N GLN A 72 -8.62 -5.23 -16.28
CA GLN A 72 -8.12 -3.89 -15.98
C GLN A 72 -9.19 -3.09 -15.22
N PRO A 73 -8.80 -2.23 -14.25
CA PRO A 73 -7.43 -1.89 -13.85
C PRO A 73 -6.82 -2.83 -12.79
N LEU A 74 -7.54 -3.86 -12.34
CA LEU A 74 -7.12 -4.74 -11.22
C LEU A 74 -5.74 -5.36 -11.43
N GLY A 75 -5.46 -5.91 -12.62
CA GLY A 75 -4.16 -6.53 -12.91
C GLY A 75 -2.98 -5.57 -12.71
N LEU A 76 -3.12 -4.33 -13.18
CA LEU A 76 -2.11 -3.28 -13.00
C LEU A 76 -1.95 -2.89 -11.53
N THR A 77 -3.06 -2.70 -10.80
CA THR A 77 -3.01 -2.37 -9.37
C THR A 77 -2.30 -3.46 -8.57
N VAL A 78 -2.60 -4.73 -8.86
CA VAL A 78 -1.94 -5.86 -8.19
C VAL A 78 -0.44 -5.86 -8.49
N GLN A 79 -0.04 -5.68 -9.75
CA GLN A 79 1.37 -5.63 -10.13
C GLN A 79 2.12 -4.52 -9.37
N LEU A 80 1.63 -3.28 -9.47
CA LEU A 80 2.27 -2.12 -8.85
C LEU A 80 2.32 -2.22 -7.32
N ALA A 81 1.28 -2.78 -6.68
CA ALA A 81 1.29 -3.02 -5.25
C ALA A 81 2.34 -4.06 -4.84
N GLN A 82 2.54 -5.11 -5.62
CA GLN A 82 3.58 -6.11 -5.34
C GLN A 82 4.98 -5.49 -5.49
N GLU A 83 5.21 -4.66 -6.52
CA GLU A 83 6.47 -3.93 -6.70
C GLU A 83 6.75 -2.97 -5.53
N ALA A 84 5.73 -2.26 -5.04
CA ALA A 84 5.85 -1.43 -3.85
C ALA A 84 6.18 -2.24 -2.59
N ILE A 85 5.53 -3.39 -2.38
CA ILE A 85 5.83 -4.29 -1.25
C ILE A 85 7.28 -4.79 -1.32
N LEU A 86 7.76 -5.21 -2.50
CA LEU A 86 9.16 -5.61 -2.69
C LEU A 86 10.14 -4.47 -2.37
N THR A 87 9.77 -3.24 -2.72
CA THR A 87 10.55 -2.05 -2.38
C THR A 87 10.62 -1.85 -0.86
N TRP A 88 9.51 -2.05 -0.14
CA TRP A 88 9.48 -1.97 1.32
C TRP A 88 10.29 -3.09 1.99
N GLU A 89 10.24 -4.29 1.43
CA GLU A 89 11.02 -5.44 1.89
C GLU A 89 12.52 -5.18 1.73
N ARG A 90 12.94 -4.67 0.57
CA ARG A 90 14.33 -4.26 0.31
C ARG A 90 14.79 -3.17 1.27
N ALA A 91 13.91 -2.20 1.57
CA ALA A 91 14.17 -1.17 2.57
C ALA A 91 14.13 -1.71 4.01
N THR A 92 13.68 -2.95 4.25
CA THR A 92 13.45 -3.57 5.58
C THR A 92 12.46 -2.80 6.46
N VAL A 93 11.45 -2.16 5.85
CA VAL A 93 10.45 -1.34 6.56
C VAL A 93 9.10 -2.03 6.70
N ALA A 94 8.82 -3.00 5.83
CA ALA A 94 7.68 -3.90 5.93
C ALA A 94 8.01 -5.25 5.27
N VAL A 95 7.24 -6.29 5.58
CA VAL A 95 7.39 -7.61 4.97
C VAL A 95 6.04 -8.27 4.73
N ARG A 96 5.90 -8.98 3.61
CA ARG A 96 4.74 -9.81 3.32
C ARG A 96 4.84 -11.15 4.07
N LEU A 97 3.80 -11.46 4.83
CA LEU A 97 3.62 -12.76 5.48
C LEU A 97 2.46 -13.48 4.82
N SER A 98 2.66 -14.76 4.51
CA SER A 98 1.61 -15.64 4.01
C SER A 98 1.46 -16.78 5.02
N ALA A 99 0.34 -16.80 5.72
CA ALA A 99 0.04 -17.84 6.71
C ALA A 99 -1.19 -18.62 6.23
N GLY A 100 -1.05 -19.94 6.13
CA GLY A 100 -2.21 -20.82 6.03
C GLY A 100 -2.97 -20.79 7.36
N SER A 101 -4.30 -20.79 7.33
CA SER A 101 -5.04 -21.08 8.57
C SER A 101 -4.62 -22.49 9.02
N GLY A 102 -4.23 -22.67 10.27
CA GLY A 102 -3.60 -23.90 10.79
C GLY A 102 -4.42 -25.19 10.69
N SER A 103 -5.53 -25.19 9.97
CA SER A 103 -6.45 -26.31 9.74
C SER A 103 -6.58 -26.65 8.25
N GLY A 104 -5.47 -26.71 7.49
CA GLY A 104 -5.32 -27.42 6.20
C GLY A 104 -6.27 -27.11 5.03
N ALA A 105 -7.26 -26.22 5.19
CA ALA A 105 -8.36 -26.02 4.24
C ALA A 105 -8.93 -24.59 4.22
N GLY A 106 -8.39 -23.66 5.04
CA GLY A 106 -8.82 -22.26 4.99
C GLY A 106 -8.00 -21.43 4.00
N PRO A 107 -8.55 -20.29 3.54
CA PRO A 107 -7.85 -19.40 2.63
C PRO A 107 -6.53 -18.92 3.24
N VAL A 108 -5.48 -18.85 2.42
CA VAL A 108 -4.19 -18.27 2.83
C VAL A 108 -4.42 -16.79 3.12
N SER A 109 -4.09 -16.36 4.34
CA SER A 109 -4.07 -14.95 4.67
C SER A 109 -2.75 -14.34 4.23
N HIS A 110 -2.83 -13.25 3.47
CA HIS A 110 -1.67 -12.49 3.01
C HIS A 110 -1.70 -11.12 3.67
N THR A 111 -0.76 -10.88 4.57
CA THR A 111 -0.63 -9.61 5.29
C THR A 111 0.71 -8.97 5.00
N VAL A 112 0.78 -7.65 5.14
CA VAL A 112 2.00 -6.86 5.16
C VAL A 112 2.19 -6.37 6.59
N THR A 113 3.31 -6.74 7.22
CA THR A 113 3.66 -6.34 8.57
C THR A 113 4.73 -5.26 8.53
N MET A 114 4.51 -4.15 9.22
CA MET A 114 5.52 -3.11 9.35
C MET A 114 6.65 -3.58 10.30
N LEU A 115 7.88 -3.36 9.87
CA LEU A 115 9.10 -3.75 10.60
C LEU A 115 9.68 -2.58 11.40
N ARG A 116 10.72 -2.87 12.19
CA ARG A 116 11.33 -1.96 13.19
C ARG A 116 11.66 -0.55 12.69
N PHE A 117 11.96 -0.38 11.40
CA PHE A 117 12.30 0.93 10.84
C PHE A 117 11.07 1.72 10.37
N GLY A 118 9.94 1.05 10.14
CA GLY A 118 8.70 1.67 9.65
C GLY A 118 8.14 2.77 10.58
N PRO A 119 8.06 2.56 11.91
CA PRO A 119 7.59 3.61 12.82
C PRO A 119 8.43 4.89 12.77
N GLY A 120 9.76 4.75 12.66
CA GLY A 120 10.66 5.91 12.54
C GLY A 120 10.43 6.70 11.26
N ILE A 121 10.11 6.01 10.15
CA ILE A 121 9.78 6.63 8.87
C ILE A 121 8.43 7.36 8.95
N LEU A 122 7.40 6.71 9.50
CA LEU A 122 6.07 7.31 9.60
C LEU A 122 6.03 8.56 10.47
N ASN A 123 6.89 8.62 11.50
CA ASN A 123 6.99 9.76 12.41
C ASN A 123 8.05 10.79 11.99
N ALA A 124 8.72 10.60 10.85
CA ALA A 124 9.66 11.59 10.33
C ALA A 124 8.93 12.87 9.90
N ALA A 125 9.65 13.99 9.83
CA ALA A 125 9.10 15.26 9.35
C ALA A 125 8.57 15.16 7.91
N ASP A 126 9.25 14.37 7.08
CA ASP A 126 8.80 13.97 5.74
C ASP A 126 8.97 12.45 5.59
N PRO A 127 7.91 11.66 5.82
CA PRO A 127 7.95 10.21 5.72
C PRO A 127 8.29 9.69 4.31
N VAL A 128 7.94 10.44 3.26
CA VAL A 128 8.20 10.04 1.87
C VAL A 128 9.70 10.14 1.61
N VAL A 129 10.30 11.30 1.93
CA VAL A 129 11.75 11.51 1.81
C VAL A 129 12.51 10.53 2.69
N ALA A 130 12.05 10.28 3.92
CA ALA A 130 12.70 9.35 4.85
C ALA A 130 12.73 7.91 4.33
N LEU A 131 11.65 7.44 3.67
CA LEU A 131 11.64 6.11 3.07
C LEU A 131 12.55 6.05 1.84
N LYS A 132 12.49 7.05 0.96
CA LYS A 132 13.37 7.11 -0.23
C LYS A 132 14.84 7.10 0.17
N ALA A 133 15.22 7.82 1.21
CA ALA A 133 16.59 7.83 1.75
C ALA A 133 17.11 6.47 2.23
N ARG A 134 16.24 5.46 2.44
CA ARG A 134 16.66 4.08 2.78
C ARG A 134 16.87 3.18 1.57
N LEU A 135 16.49 3.61 0.37
CA LEU A 135 16.62 2.83 -0.85
C LEU A 135 18.00 2.99 -1.50
N HIS A 136 18.76 4.02 -1.07
CA HIS A 136 20.12 4.36 -1.50
C HIS A 136 21.13 4.14 -0.37
#